data_AF-A0A811R6X7-F1
#
_entry.id   AF-A0A811R6X7-F1
#
_cell.length_a   1.000
_cell.length_b   1.000
_cell.length_c   1.000
_cell.angle_alpha   90.00
_cell.angle_beta   90.00
_cell.angle_gamma   90.00
#
_symmetry.space_group_name_H-M   'P 1'
#
loop_
_entity.id
_entity.type
_entity.pdbx_description
1 polymer ?
#
loop_
_entity_poly.entity_id
_entity_poly.type
_entity_poly.pdbx_seq_one_letter_code
_entity_poly.pdbx_strand_id
1 'polypeptide(L)'
;MEAAAINAALWVLGKPLDPVKDGLLEAWAATTGLAPNIRELKLELLYAQAMLDNARDREPRSPALVTLLHELRRLAYSADDVLDELDYFRIQDTLDGTYHAKN
;
A
#
# COMPACT_ATOMS: atom_id res chain seq x y z
N MET A 1 13.53 -9.32 -20.38
CA MET A 1 13.01 -8.01 -19.94
C MET A 1 11.82 -8.16 -19.01
N GLU A 2 10.98 -9.18 -19.15
CA GLU A 2 9.69 -9.26 -18.45
C GLU A 2 9.77 -9.85 -17.03
N ALA A 3 10.72 -10.75 -16.75
CA ALA A 3 11.04 -11.15 -15.36
C ALA A 3 11.51 -9.94 -14.51
N ALA A 4 12.16 -8.95 -15.13
CA ALA A 4 12.53 -7.70 -14.47
C ALA A 4 11.30 -6.82 -14.15
N ALA A 5 10.23 -6.90 -14.95
CA ALA A 5 8.99 -6.17 -14.69
C ALA A 5 8.22 -6.73 -13.49
N ILE A 6 8.17 -8.07 -13.33
CA ILE A 6 7.59 -8.72 -12.14
C ILE A 6 8.39 -8.33 -10.89
N ASN A 7 9.72 -8.45 -10.93
CA ASN A 7 10.57 -8.08 -9.80
C ASN A 7 10.43 -6.59 -9.43
N ALA A 8 10.33 -5.71 -10.42
CA ALA A 8 10.07 -4.29 -10.16
C ALA A 8 8.69 -4.06 -9.54
N ALA A 9 7.64 -4.73 -10.01
CA ALA A 9 6.30 -4.62 -9.42
C ALA A 9 6.26 -5.15 -7.98
N LEU A 10 6.92 -6.28 -7.70
CA LEU A 10 7.07 -6.84 -6.36
C LEU A 10 7.78 -5.87 -5.41
N TRP A 11 8.85 -5.21 -5.86
CA TRP A 11 9.56 -4.23 -5.05
C TRP A 11 8.70 -3.01 -4.73
N VAL A 12 7.95 -2.49 -5.70
CA VAL A 12 7.08 -1.32 -5.49
C VAL A 12 5.90 -1.65 -4.56
N LEU A 13 5.29 -2.84 -4.69
CA LEU A 13 4.16 -3.24 -3.83
C LEU A 13 4.53 -3.44 -2.35
N GLY A 14 5.82 -3.60 -2.04
CA GLY A 14 6.28 -3.72 -0.66
C GLY A 14 6.25 -2.42 0.14
N LYS A 15 6.29 -1.25 -0.53
CA LYS A 15 6.40 0.06 0.12
C LYS A 15 5.10 0.56 0.76
N PRO A 16 3.93 0.50 0.06
CA PRO A 16 2.68 1.01 0.64
C PRO A 16 2.27 0.25 1.89
N LEU A 17 2.81 -0.94 2.13
CA LEU A 17 2.54 -1.69 3.36
C LEU A 17 3.27 -1.13 4.58
N ASP A 18 4.30 -0.30 4.43
CA ASP A 18 5.10 0.23 5.54
C ASP A 18 4.25 0.98 6.59
N PRO A 19 3.38 1.94 6.22
CA PRO A 19 2.54 2.67 7.19
C PRO A 19 1.52 1.80 7.93
N VAL A 20 1.16 0.63 7.38
CA VAL A 20 0.15 -0.28 7.97
C VAL A 20 0.76 -1.53 8.63
N LYS A 21 2.09 -1.60 8.76
CA LYS A 21 2.79 -2.76 9.34
C LYS A 21 2.65 -2.87 10.85
N ASP A 22 2.70 -1.75 11.55
CA ASP A 22 2.66 -1.71 13.02
C ASP A 22 1.24 -1.56 13.59
N GLY A 23 0.25 -1.37 12.72
CA GLY A 23 -1.16 -1.21 13.07
C GLY A 23 -1.52 0.18 13.61
N LEU A 24 -0.59 1.13 13.70
CA LEU A 24 -0.88 2.48 14.17
C LEU A 24 -1.82 3.22 13.21
N LEU A 25 -1.57 3.10 11.90
CA LEU A 25 -2.44 3.68 10.88
C LEU A 25 -3.83 3.03 10.88
N GLU A 26 -3.92 1.72 11.12
CA GLU A 26 -5.20 1.02 11.22
C GLU A 26 -6.00 1.45 12.45
N ALA A 27 -5.34 1.63 13.59
CA ALA A 27 -5.96 2.10 14.83
C ALA A 27 -6.48 3.55 14.69
N TRP A 28 -5.70 4.42 14.05
CA TRP A 28 -6.13 5.79 13.76
C TRP A 28 -7.25 5.83 12.72
N ALA A 29 -7.19 5.01 11.66
CA ALA A 29 -8.26 4.93 10.67
C ALA A 29 -9.61 4.49 11.28
N ALA A 30 -9.59 3.74 12.39
CA ALA A 30 -10.79 3.38 13.14
C ALA A 30 -11.45 4.58 13.85
N THR A 31 -10.71 5.64 14.16
CA THR A 31 -11.25 6.86 14.79
C THR A 31 -11.77 7.87 13.76
N THR A 32 -11.35 7.75 12.50
CA THR A 32 -11.73 8.67 11.41
C THR A 32 -12.77 8.10 10.44
N GLY A 33 -13.23 6.86 10.67
CA GLY A 33 -14.17 6.16 9.78
C GLY A 33 -13.53 5.60 8.50
N LEU A 34 -12.20 5.65 8.38
CA LEU A 34 -11.43 5.13 7.25
C LEU A 34 -11.06 3.65 7.37
N ALA A 35 -11.30 3.01 8.52
CA ALA A 35 -11.00 1.61 8.76
C ALA A 35 -11.41 0.63 7.64
N PRO A 36 -12.64 0.67 7.07
CA PRO A 36 -12.99 -0.25 5.98
C PRO A 36 -12.11 -0.04 4.74
N ASN A 37 -11.78 1.21 4.39
CA ASN A 37 -10.99 1.55 3.22
C ASN A 37 -9.53 1.09 3.37
N ILE A 38 -8.93 1.30 4.55
CA ILE A 38 -7.56 0.84 4.82
C ILE A 38 -7.47 -0.67 4.80
N ARG A 39 -8.47 -1.35 5.37
CA ARG A 39 -8.53 -2.82 5.34
C ARG A 39 -8.64 -3.34 3.91
N GLU A 40 -9.50 -2.74 3.09
CA GLU A 40 -9.68 -3.14 1.69
C GLU A 40 -8.39 -2.91 0.87
N LEU A 41 -7.79 -1.73 0.99
CA LEU A 41 -6.54 -1.41 0.29
C LEU A 41 -5.41 -2.36 0.68
N LYS A 42 -5.25 -2.66 1.98
CA LYS A 42 -4.27 -3.64 2.47
C LYS A 42 -4.49 -5.04 1.87
N LEU A 43 -5.74 -5.48 1.78
CA LEU A 43 -6.09 -6.77 1.17
C LEU A 43 -5.75 -6.81 -0.32
N GLU A 44 -6.07 -5.75 -1.07
CA GLU A 44 -5.76 -5.66 -2.50
C GLU A 44 -4.24 -5.69 -2.76
N LEU A 45 -3.46 -4.95 -1.96
CA LEU A 45 -1.99 -4.98 -2.02
C LEU A 45 -1.43 -6.37 -1.73
N LEU A 46 -1.96 -7.07 -0.71
CA LEU A 46 -1.56 -8.43 -0.37
C LEU A 46 -1.92 -9.43 -1.47
N TYR A 47 -3.11 -9.30 -2.08
CA TYR A 47 -3.51 -10.16 -3.21
C TYR A 47 -2.59 -9.95 -4.42
N ALA A 48 -2.27 -8.70 -4.75
CA ALA A 48 -1.34 -8.40 -5.81
C ALA A 48 0.06 -8.98 -5.54
N GLN A 49 0.58 -8.81 -4.32
CA GLN A 49 1.86 -9.38 -3.89
C GLN A 49 1.87 -10.91 -4.06
N ALA A 50 0.86 -11.61 -3.54
CA ALA A 50 0.76 -13.06 -3.62
C ALA A 50 0.63 -13.57 -5.08
N MET A 51 -0.13 -12.86 -5.92
CA MET A 51 -0.27 -13.20 -7.34
C MET A 51 1.06 -13.07 -8.09
N LEU A 52 1.83 -12.02 -7.81
CA LEU A 52 3.13 -11.82 -8.43
C LEU A 52 4.20 -12.79 -7.90
N ASP A 53 4.18 -13.11 -6.60
CA ASP A 53 5.08 -14.12 -6.02
C ASP A 53 4.87 -15.49 -6.69
N ASN A 54 3.62 -15.87 -6.94
CA ASN A 54 3.27 -17.08 -7.68
C ASN A 54 3.70 -17.06 -9.17
N ALA A 55 3.95 -15.87 -9.72
CA ALA A 55 4.37 -15.67 -11.10
C ALA A 55 5.88 -15.42 -11.26
N ARG A 56 6.64 -15.31 -10.16
CA ARG A 56 8.03 -14.83 -10.14
C ARG A 56 9.00 -15.64 -11.02
N ASP A 57 8.76 -16.94 -11.14
CA ASP A 57 9.61 -17.85 -11.93
C ASP A 57 9.02 -18.15 -13.32
N ARG A 58 7.98 -17.42 -13.72
CA ARG A 58 7.35 -17.56 -15.04
C ARG A 58 7.80 -16.42 -15.93
N GLU A 59 8.20 -16.74 -17.15
CA GLU A 59 8.46 -15.73 -18.17
C GLU A 59 7.11 -15.23 -18.72
N PRO A 60 6.74 -13.95 -18.52
CA PRO A 60 5.55 -13.38 -19.13
C PRO A 60 5.71 -13.47 -20.65
N ARG A 61 4.80 -14.13 -21.37
CA ARG A 61 4.83 -14.18 -22.84
C ARG A 61 3.72 -13.38 -23.49
N SER A 62 2.98 -12.62 -22.68
CA SER A 62 1.78 -11.90 -23.08
C SER A 62 2.00 -10.40 -22.97
N PRO A 63 1.95 -9.66 -24.08
CA PRO A 63 1.98 -8.19 -24.06
C PRO A 63 0.90 -7.59 -23.16
N ALA A 64 -0.28 -8.21 -23.08
CA ALA A 64 -1.35 -7.78 -22.17
C ALA A 64 -0.95 -7.92 -20.70
N LEU A 65 -0.20 -8.97 -20.34
CA LEU A 65 0.33 -9.13 -18.98
C LEU A 65 1.35 -8.04 -18.66
N VAL A 66 2.22 -7.68 -19.61
CA VAL A 66 3.16 -6.55 -19.43
C VAL A 66 2.42 -5.25 -19.16
N THR A 67 1.35 -4.94 -19.91
CA THR A 67 0.51 -3.77 -19.67
C THR A 67 -0.13 -3.80 -18.27
N LEU A 68 -0.69 -4.94 -17.85
CA LEU A 68 -1.29 -5.08 -16.51
C LEU A 68 -0.26 -4.91 -15.39
N LEU A 69 0.97 -5.41 -15.55
CA LEU A 69 2.05 -5.21 -14.59
C LEU A 69 2.45 -3.73 -14.47
N HIS A 70 2.43 -3.00 -15.59
CA HIS A 70 2.69 -1.55 -15.57
C HIS A 70 1.58 -0.78 -14.84
N GLU A 71 0.31 -1.10 -15.07
CA GLU A 71 -0.80 -0.49 -14.34
C GLU A 71 -0.79 -0.83 -12.86
N LEU A 72 -0.50 -2.08 -12.50
CA LEU A 72 -0.38 -2.50 -11.11
C LEU A 72 0.71 -1.70 -10.38
N ARG A 73 1.86 -1.49 -11.03
CA ARG A 73 2.93 -0.65 -10.48
C ARG A 73 2.48 0.80 -10.29
N ARG A 74 1.72 1.36 -11.23
CA ARG A 74 1.17 2.73 -11.11
C ARG A 74 0.21 2.83 -9.92
N LEU A 75 -0.68 1.85 -9.76
CA LEU A 75 -1.60 1.78 -8.62
C LEU A 75 -0.86 1.64 -7.30
N ALA A 76 0.22 0.85 -7.26
CA ALA A 76 1.06 0.70 -6.08
C ALA A 76 1.70 2.03 -5.66
N TYR A 77 2.18 2.85 -6.62
CA TYR A 77 2.65 4.20 -6.29
C TYR A 77 1.54 5.10 -5.73
N SER A 78 0.34 5.07 -6.32
CA SER A 78 -0.79 5.85 -5.79
C SER A 78 -1.21 5.39 -4.40
N ALA A 79 -1.09 4.09 -4.10
CA ALA A 79 -1.33 3.57 -2.75
C ALA A 79 -0.26 4.03 -1.76
N ASP A 80 1.02 4.08 -2.17
CA ASP A 80 2.14 4.61 -1.39
C ASP A 80 1.84 6.07 -1.00
N ASP A 81 1.55 6.91 -2.00
CA ASP A 81 1.30 8.34 -1.80
C ASP A 81 0.13 8.58 -0.82
N VAL A 82 -0.98 7.86 -0.98
CA VAL A 82 -2.15 8.00 -0.10
C VAL A 82 -1.86 7.48 1.31
N LEU A 83 -1.13 6.37 1.45
CA LEU A 83 -0.83 5.82 2.79
C LEU A 83 0.19 6.69 3.54
N ASP A 84 1.15 7.28 2.84
CA ASP A 84 2.06 8.27 3.40
C ASP A 84 1.31 9.55 3.84
N GLU A 85 0.36 10.03 3.04
CA GLU A 85 -0.46 11.20 3.39
C GLU A 85 -1.36 10.92 4.61
N LEU A 86 -1.94 9.72 4.71
CA LEU A 86 -2.72 9.33 5.87
C LEU A 86 -1.85 9.14 7.12
N ASP A 87 -0.63 8.64 6.96
CA ASP A 87 0.32 8.55 8.08
C ASP A 87 0.75 9.93 8.57
N TYR A 88 0.94 10.88 7.65
CA TYR A 88 1.13 12.28 7.99
C TYR A 88 -0.03 12.83 8.84
N PHE A 89 -1.29 12.61 8.43
CA PHE A 89 -2.45 13.07 9.21
C PHE A 89 -2.58 12.37 10.55
N ARG A 90 -2.27 11.08 10.65
CA ARG A 90 -2.21 10.36 11.93
C ARG A 90 -1.20 10.99 12.88
N ILE A 91 0.01 11.27 12.38
CA ILE A 91 1.07 11.92 13.15
C ILE A 91 0.62 13.32 13.56
N GLN A 92 0.00 14.07 12.65
CA GLN A 92 -0.53 15.40 12.94
C GLN A 92 -1.60 15.36 14.03
N ASP A 93 -2.59 14.46 13.94
CA ASP A 93 -3.62 14.28 14.99
C ASP A 93 -2.99 13.91 16.34
N THR A 94 -1.92 13.11 16.33
CA THR A 94 -1.17 12.76 17.55
C THR A 94 -0.49 13.99 18.15
N LEU A 95 0.05 14.88 17.32
CA LEU A 95 0.69 16.13 17.75
C LEU A 95 -0.34 17.16 18.22
N ASP A 96 -1.40 17.37 17.45
CA ASP A 96 -2.48 18.33 17.74
C ASP A 96 -3.28 17.89 19.00
N GLY A 97 -3.28 16.59 19.31
CA GLY A 97 -3.80 16.02 20.55
C GLY A 97 -2.99 16.29 21.82
N THR A 98 -1.90 17.07 21.77
CA THR A 98 -1.01 17.32 22.94
C THR A 98 -1.11 18.68 23.63
N TYR A 99 -2.20 19.46 23.51
CA TYR A 99 -2.46 20.59 24.43
C TYR A 99 -3.94 20.83 24.83
N HIS A 100 -4.78 19.80 24.86
CA HIS A 100 -6.08 19.86 25.57
C HIS A 100 -6.24 18.79 26.66
N ALA A 101 -5.14 18.48 27.36
CA ALA A 101 -5.24 18.09 28.75
C ALA A 101 -5.45 19.37 29.58
N LYS A 102 -6.71 19.54 30.03
CA LYS A 102 -7.18 20.34 31.17
C LYS A 102 -6.20 21.36 31.78
N ASN A 103 -6.60 22.63 31.75
CA ASN A 103 -6.72 23.45 32.96
C ASN A 103 -7.96 24.37 32.80
#